data_AF-A0A2G9LRN0-F1
#
_entry.id   AF-A0A2G9LRN0-F1
#
_cell.length_a   1.000
_cell.length_b   1.000
_cell.length_c   1.000
_cell.angle_alpha   90.00
_cell.angle_beta   90.00
_cell.angle_gamma   90.00
#
_symmetry.space_group_name_H-M   'P 1'
#
loop_
_entity.id
_entity.type
_entity.pdbx_description
1 polymer ?
#
loop_
_entity_poly.entity_id
_entity_poly.type
_entity_poly.pdbx_seq_one_letter_code
_entity_poly.pdbx_strand_id
1 'polypeptide(L)' 'MATKEEITKEMVIGEVVEKYFAEEIFKVFSDYGLHCIGCHVAAHESIEDGAKAHGLSDEDIKKLVDDLNKARKKLKK' A
#
# COMPACT_ATOMS: atom_id res chain seq x y z
N MET A 1 -17.94 -0.35 -9.99
CA MET A 1 -17.72 1.04 -9.56
C MET A 1 -16.85 0.98 -8.31
N ALA A 2 -15.53 1.13 -8.45
CA ALA A 2 -14.65 1.25 -7.28
C ALA A 2 -14.90 2.63 -6.67
N THR A 3 -15.46 2.66 -5.47
CA THR A 3 -15.72 3.90 -4.72
C THR A 3 -14.40 4.65 -4.53
N LYS A 4 -14.44 5.99 -4.61
CA LYS A 4 -13.32 6.97 -4.59
C LYS A 4 -12.34 6.90 -3.38
N GLU A 5 -12.48 5.86 -2.55
CA GLU A 5 -11.79 5.65 -1.29
C GLU A 5 -11.04 4.32 -1.24
N GLU A 6 -11.18 3.43 -2.24
CA GLU A 6 -10.48 2.14 -2.25
C GLU A 6 -8.98 2.32 -2.53
N ILE A 7 -8.12 1.52 -1.87
CA ILE A 7 -6.70 1.46 -2.21
C ILE A 7 -6.57 0.43 -3.32
N THR A 8 -5.95 0.79 -4.44
CA THR A 8 -5.67 -0.14 -5.55
C THR A 8 -4.17 -0.28 -5.76
N LYS A 9 -3.74 -1.39 -6.39
CA LYS A 9 -2.33 -1.67 -6.67
C LYS A 9 -1.66 -0.66 -7.61
N GLU A 10 -2.45 0.06 -8.39
CA GLU A 10 -2.01 1.10 -9.33
C GLU A 10 -1.71 2.44 -8.64
N MET A 11 -2.13 2.60 -7.37
CA MET A 11 -1.87 3.82 -6.62
C MET A 11 -0.39 3.94 -6.27
N VAL A 12 0.10 5.18 -6.25
CA VAL A 12 1.45 5.50 -5.80
C VAL A 12 1.55 5.28 -4.29
N ILE A 13 2.61 4.61 -3.85
CA ILE A 13 2.84 4.27 -2.43
C ILE A 13 2.85 5.55 -1.59
N GLY A 14 3.59 6.58 -2.03
CA GLY A 14 3.64 7.90 -1.40
C GLY A 14 2.25 8.52 -1.20
N GLU A 15 1.42 8.56 -2.25
CA GLU A 15 0.06 9.11 -2.16
C GLU A 15 -0.82 8.33 -1.17
N VAL A 16 -0.70 7.00 -1.12
CA VAL A 16 -1.45 6.16 -0.19
C VAL A 16 -1.03 6.44 1.26
N VAL A 17 0.26 6.59 1.51
CA VAL A 17 0.80 6.90 2.83
C VAL A 17 0.41 8.30 3.30
N GLU A 18 0.49 9.30 2.41
CA GLU A 18 0.09 10.67 2.73
C GLU A 18 -1.41 10.77 2.99
N LYS A 19 -2.22 10.08 2.17
CA LYS A 19 -3.69 10.08 2.30
C LYS A 19 -4.18 9.28 3.50
N TYR A 20 -3.49 8.20 3.85
CA TYR A 20 -3.84 7.30 4.95
C TYR A 20 -2.69 7.22 5.96
N PHE A 21 -2.30 8.38 6.50
CA PHE A 21 -1.20 8.50 7.45
C PHE A 21 -1.53 7.86 8.80
N ALA A 22 -1.33 6.54 8.89
CA ALA A 22 -1.65 5.75 10.06
C ALA A 22 -0.67 4.58 10.23
N GLU A 23 -0.31 4.29 11.49
CA GLU A 23 0.64 3.24 11.85
C GLU A 23 0.25 1.87 11.26
N GLU A 24 -1.04 1.52 11.24
CA GLU A 24 -1.51 0.26 10.63
C GLU A 24 -1.19 0.17 9.12
N ILE A 25 -1.26 1.28 8.37
CA ILE A 25 -0.94 1.28 6.93
C ILE A 25 0.56 1.04 6.72
N PHE A 26 1.40 1.73 7.50
CA PHE A 26 2.86 1.51 7.48
C PHE A 26 3.21 0.07 7.87
N LYS A 27 2.54 -0.47 8.90
CA LYS A 27 2.76 -1.84 9.35
C LYS A 27 2.44 -2.85 8.25
N VAL A 28 1.32 -2.67 7.53
CA VAL A 28 0.96 -3.54 6.42
C VAL A 28 2.07 -3.54 5.36
N PHE A 29 2.49 -2.39 4.85
CA PHE A 29 3.61 -2.34 3.89
C PHE A 29 4.89 -3.01 4.43
N SER A 30 5.24 -2.77 5.70
CA SER A 30 6.38 -3.41 6.34
C SER A 30 6.26 -4.93 6.43
N ASP A 31 5.08 -5.48 6.74
CA ASP A 31 4.83 -6.92 6.84
C ASP A 31 5.07 -7.62 5.48
N TYR A 32 4.85 -6.90 4.38
CA TYR A 32 5.10 -7.37 3.01
C TYR A 32 6.52 -7.03 2.51
N GLY A 33 7.44 -6.63 3.40
CA GLY A 33 8.85 -6.38 3.06
C GLY A 33 9.10 -5.04 2.36
N LEU A 34 8.08 -4.19 2.24
CA LEU A 34 8.18 -2.83 1.72
C LEU A 34 8.51 -1.88 2.86
N HIS A 35 9.64 -2.07 3.55
CA HIS A 35 10.02 -1.21 4.68
C HIS A 35 10.53 0.17 4.21
N CYS A 36 10.89 0.29 2.94
CA CYS A 36 11.44 1.51 2.31
C CYS A 36 10.36 2.54 1.92
N ILE A 37 9.17 2.49 2.51
CA ILE A 37 8.01 3.37 2.22
C ILE A 37 8.35 4.86 2.38
N GLY A 38 9.38 5.19 3.16
CA GLY A 38 9.91 6.55 3.35
C GLY A 38 11.11 6.92 2.46
N CYS A 39 11.51 6.06 1.51
CA CYS A 39 12.58 6.35 0.57
C CYS A 39 12.04 7.24 -0.56
N HIS A 40 12.86 8.16 -1.09
CA HIS A 40 12.48 9.08 -2.16
C HIS A 40 11.89 8.37 -3.40
N VAL A 41 12.25 7.10 -3.61
CA VAL A 41 11.75 6.26 -4.72
C VAL A 41 10.28 5.89 -4.53
N ALA A 42 9.85 5.54 -3.31
CA ALA A 42 8.47 5.13 -3.02
C ALA A 42 7.45 6.27 -3.22
N ALA A 43 7.91 7.52 -3.23
CA ALA A 43 7.06 8.67 -3.51
C ALA A 43 6.52 8.70 -4.95
N HIS A 44 7.15 7.97 -5.89
CA HIS A 44 6.81 7.98 -7.31
C HIS A 44 6.49 6.58 -7.87
N GLU A 45 6.53 5.54 -7.02
CA GLU A 45 6.37 4.15 -7.41
C GLU A 45 4.95 3.64 -7.08
N SER A 46 4.36 2.85 -7.98
CA SER A 46 3.08 2.20 -7.71
C SER A 46 3.24 1.07 -6.68
N ILE A 47 2.17 0.74 -5.96
CA ILE A 47 2.18 -0.40 -5.02
C ILE A 47 2.57 -1.69 -5.75
N GLU A 48 2.05 -1.89 -6.97
CA GLU A 48 2.36 -3.08 -7.77
C GLU A 48 3.85 -3.12 -8.15
N ASP A 49 4.39 -2.04 -8.69
CA ASP A 49 5.78 -2.01 -9.16
C ASP A 49 6.76 -2.17 -8.01
N GLY A 50 6.53 -1.47 -6.89
CA GLY A 50 7.39 -1.59 -5.71
C GLY A 50 7.34 -2.97 -5.09
N ALA A 51 6.15 -3.58 -5.04
CA ALA A 51 6.01 -4.96 -4.59
C ALA A 51 6.72 -5.94 -5.53
N LYS A 52 6.59 -5.77 -6.85
CA LYS A 52 7.28 -6.63 -7.83
C LYS A 52 8.80 -6.47 -7.78
N ALA A 53 9.30 -5.25 -7.61
CA ALA A 53 10.73 -4.98 -7.43
C ALA A 53 11.33 -5.68 -6.20
N HIS A 54 10.48 -5.94 -5.19
CA HIS A 54 10.82 -6.68 -3.98
C HIS A 54 10.49 -8.19 -4.06
N GLY A 55 10.14 -8.70 -5.25
CA GLY A 55 9.93 -10.13 -5.49
C GLY A 55 8.57 -10.67 -5.04
N LEU A 56 7.58 -9.81 -4.78
CA LEU A 56 6.23 -10.25 -4.47
C LEU A 56 5.49 -10.70 -5.74
N SER A 57 4.75 -11.80 -5.62
CA SER A 57 3.90 -12.31 -6.69
C SER A 57 2.60 -11.51 -6.83
N ASP A 58 1.90 -11.61 -7.95
CA ASP A 58 0.57 -10.98 -8.12
C ASP A 58 -0.44 -11.39 -7.03
N GLU A 59 -0.31 -12.61 -6.49
CA GLU A 59 -1.13 -13.07 -5.37
C GLU A 59 -0.80 -12.34 -4.07
N ASP A 60 0.47 -12.08 -3.80
CA ASP A 60 0.89 -11.35 -2.60
C ASP A 60 0.53 -9.87 -2.71
N ILE A 61 0.64 -9.28 -3.90
CA ILE A 61 0.18 -7.91 -4.18
C ILE A 61 -1.31 -7.78 -3.94
N LYS A 62 -2.10 -8.78 -4.36
CA LYS A 62 -3.54 -8.80 -4.09
C LYS A 62 -3.84 -8.84 -2.59
N LYS A 63 -3.09 -9.64 -1.81
CA LYS A 63 -3.24 -9.70 -0.35
C LYS A 63 -2.81 -8.39 0.32
N LEU A 64 -1.69 -7.80 -0.11
CA LEU A 64 -1.21 -6.50 0.35
C LEU A 64 -2.30 -5.43 0.19
N VAL A 65 -2.89 -5.33 -1.00
CA VAL A 65 -3.97 -4.38 -1.25
C VAL A 65 -5.19 -4.67 -0.37
N ASP A 66 -5.60 -5.94 -0.22
CA ASP A 66 -6.71 -6.29 0.67
C ASP A 66 -6.46 -5.89 2.13
N ASP A 67 -5.25 -6.12 2.65
CA ASP A 67 -4.88 -5.75 4.01
C ASP A 67 -4.78 -4.22 4.19
N LEU A 68 -4.25 -3.49 3.20
CA LEU A 68 -4.28 -2.02 3.19
C LEU A 68 -5.72 -1.50 3.24
N ASN A 69 -6.64 -2.12 2.48
CA ASN A 69 -8.04 -1.78 2.48
C ASN A 69 -8.72 -2.08 3.84
N LYS A 70 -8.35 -3.18 4.51
CA LYS A 70 -8.81 -3.48 5.87
C LYS A 70 -8.31 -2.45 6.89
N ALA A 71 -7.02 -2.12 6.84
CA ALA A 71 -6.41 -1.09 7.68
C ALA A 71 -7.11 0.25 7.48
N ARG A 72 -7.31 0.69 6.22
CA ARG A 72 -8.07 1.90 5.92
C ARG A 72 -9.46 1.92 6.56
N LYS A 73 -10.21 0.81 6.46
CA LYS A 73 -11.57 0.73 7.01
C LYS A 73 -11.60 0.89 8.53
N LYS A 74 -10.54 0.49 9.24
CA LYS A 74 -10.42 0.69 10.69
C LYS A 74 -10.18 2.15 11.08
N LEU A 75 -9.51 2.93 10.23
CA LEU A 75 -9.29 4.38 10.46
C LEU A 75 -10.58 5.20 10.44
N LYS A 76 -11.64 4.69 9.81
CA LYS A 76 -12.97 5.33 9.74
C LYS A 76 -13.91 4.93 10.87
N LYS A 77 -13.47 4.07 11.79
CA LYS A 77 -14.23 3.71 13.00
C LYS A 77 -13.86 4.63 14.15
#